data_AF-A0A143Z994-F1
#
_entry.id   AF-A0A143Z994-F1
#
_cell.length_a   1.000
_cell.length_b   1.000
_cell.length_c   1.000
_cell.angle_alpha   90.00
_cell.angle_beta   90.00
_cell.angle_gamma   90.00
#
_symmetry.space_group_name_H-M   'P 1'
#
loop_
_entity.id
_entity.type
_entity.pdbx_description
1 polymer ?
#
loop_
_entity_poly.entity_id
_entity_poly.type
_entity_poly.pdbx_seq_one_letter_code
_entity_poly.pdbx_strand_id
1 'polypeptide(L)'
;MMNEQSSLISLISNKIKFIDSVTYKELINTQLKLESVDLESLADKFSKFAFVLEKDDEAYYTVLEDKILEFQNEFIQSCKKLCSERVSYNLELQMKVQNTIVPYYLGRFQINLSREISFLPLDLRLYIYLILLENEASAYRQKEILNRIATTLYKADEQYYGEIAVFLSAWLRYKTNVSLGFEQLPFYELVTIEQKSYISSNVTREKIMNAADLTADVAGREFWYGIKAHANLSAIHNVEVAKITLDLFCTYFEKAFAGVGEIKTLIMDMYKTKYTRNVEKWLKSQGLEGVNIVTRYEPLIATDEKMIIDSTKYIEEKQAEYSRLIIQNHKSYQYEFWNYSKPLVSEERFVCENAITQQDSVTYITDLKNVLRKNRVVISALDNYLIDLTTAMMRSNDWDLGALNLTVGLLKDLSVLVWLRSPQQEEDIFNLLDTLEEIVRNDESISKVGEGWPIGIIVEDKKKPVKAIVYSTNLNHPAYIGHQYLRTSLANLSDKEIEEFLAFGRNVQLCYWSRIEKRVGVDRSIKKVRSEFWKTISSERSNFITAENL
;
A
#
# COMPACT_ATOMS: atom_id res chain seq x y z
N MET A 1 -7.56 -22.05 29.19
CA MET A 1 -8.93 -21.54 29.34
C MET A 1 -8.85 -20.03 29.27
N MET A 2 -9.13 -19.42 28.12
CA MET A 2 -9.24 -17.97 27.99
C MET A 2 -10.65 -17.60 28.45
N ASN A 3 -10.75 -16.79 29.50
CA ASN A 3 -12.03 -16.22 29.94
C ASN A 3 -12.67 -15.47 28.77
N GLU A 4 -13.98 -15.60 28.64
CA GLU A 4 -14.85 -14.70 27.88
C GLU A 4 -14.70 -13.28 28.44
N GLN A 5 -13.63 -12.57 28.07
CA GLN A 5 -13.63 -11.12 28.16
C GLN A 5 -14.71 -10.64 27.22
N SER A 6 -15.73 -10.02 27.80
CA SER A 6 -16.78 -9.24 27.15
C SER A 6 -16.15 -8.28 26.14
N SER A 7 -16.00 -8.75 24.90
CA SER A 7 -15.48 -7.94 23.82
C SER A 7 -16.46 -6.80 23.55
N LEU A 8 -15.94 -5.66 23.09
CA LEU A 8 -16.75 -4.50 22.69
C LEU A 8 -17.92 -4.92 21.77
N ILE A 9 -17.71 -5.95 20.94
CA ILE A 9 -18.69 -6.61 20.06
C ILE A 9 -19.89 -7.16 20.81
N SER A 10 -19.66 -7.88 21.92
CA SER A 10 -20.73 -8.49 22.72
C SER A 10 -21.58 -7.42 23.40
N LEU A 11 -20.94 -6.33 23.85
CA LEU A 11 -21.59 -5.20 24.48
C LEU A 11 -22.39 -4.36 23.47
N ILE A 12 -21.84 -4.12 22.27
CA ILE A 12 -22.53 -3.38 21.20
C ILE A 12 -23.74 -4.18 20.67
N SER A 13 -23.57 -5.48 20.39
CA SER A 13 -24.66 -6.34 19.86
C SER A 13 -25.87 -6.39 20.79
N ASN A 14 -25.60 -6.49 22.09
CA ASN A 14 -26.65 -6.56 23.10
C ASN A 14 -27.35 -5.21 23.25
N LYS A 15 -26.64 -4.08 23.13
CA LYS A 15 -27.22 -2.74 23.30
C LYS A 15 -28.05 -2.29 22.11
N ILE A 16 -27.68 -2.61 20.86
CA ILE A 16 -28.43 -2.22 19.64
C ILE A 16 -29.89 -2.68 19.68
N LYS A 17 -30.18 -3.84 20.30
CA LYS A 17 -31.54 -4.40 20.41
C LYS A 17 -32.50 -3.61 21.32
N PHE A 18 -31.99 -2.65 22.09
CA PHE A 18 -32.78 -1.90 23.08
C PHE A 18 -32.80 -0.38 22.83
N ILE A 19 -32.30 0.10 21.68
CA ILE A 19 -32.24 1.53 21.37
C ILE A 19 -33.59 2.00 20.81
N ASP A 20 -34.20 2.98 21.48
CA ASP A 20 -35.49 3.59 21.11
C ASP A 20 -35.34 5.00 20.50
N SER A 21 -36.46 5.61 20.11
CA SER A 21 -36.49 6.97 19.54
C SER A 21 -36.11 8.09 20.52
N VAL A 22 -36.06 7.83 21.84
CA VAL A 22 -35.65 8.81 22.86
C VAL A 22 -34.13 8.97 22.85
N THR A 23 -33.43 7.86 22.64
CA THR A 23 -31.97 7.78 22.49
C THR A 23 -31.43 8.62 21.31
N TYR A 24 -32.28 8.87 20.30
CA TYR A 24 -31.99 9.64 19.09
C TYR A 24 -31.75 11.14 19.34
N LYS A 25 -32.50 11.76 20.27
CA LYS A 25 -32.31 13.17 20.65
C LYS A 25 -31.14 13.38 21.62
N GLU A 26 -30.83 12.38 22.43
CA GLU A 26 -29.71 12.44 23.37
C GLU A 26 -28.35 12.44 22.66
N LEU A 27 -28.21 11.71 21.55
CA LEU A 27 -26.98 11.66 20.78
C LEU A 27 -26.60 13.01 20.16
N ILE A 28 -27.60 13.83 19.78
CA ILE A 28 -27.41 15.21 19.28
C ILE A 28 -26.81 16.10 20.37
N ASN A 29 -27.21 15.91 21.62
CA ASN A 29 -26.76 16.74 22.75
C ASN A 29 -25.50 16.20 23.45
N THR A 30 -25.09 14.97 23.14
CA THR A 30 -23.92 14.34 23.77
C THR A 30 -22.63 14.85 23.14
N GLN A 31 -21.73 15.46 23.93
CA GLN A 31 -20.35 15.71 23.52
C GLN A 31 -19.59 14.38 23.48
N LEU A 32 -18.90 14.10 22.38
CA LEU A 32 -17.92 13.02 22.33
C LEU A 32 -16.64 13.52 22.97
N LYS A 33 -16.45 13.17 24.25
CA LYS A 33 -15.18 13.31 24.94
C LYS A 33 -14.58 11.94 25.21
N LEU A 34 -13.27 11.83 25.02
CA LEU A 34 -12.40 10.79 25.55
C LEU A 34 -12.13 11.07 27.03
N GLU A 35 -13.19 11.02 27.83
CA GLU A 35 -13.02 10.85 29.26
C GLU A 35 -12.55 9.41 29.52
N SER A 36 -11.83 9.18 30.60
CA SER A 36 -11.34 7.85 31.01
C SER A 36 -12.53 6.94 31.34
N VAL A 37 -13.09 6.34 30.30
CA VAL A 37 -14.36 5.64 30.33
C VAL A 37 -14.09 4.16 30.10
N ASP A 38 -14.80 3.30 30.82
CA ASP A 38 -14.73 1.85 30.59
C ASP A 38 -15.19 1.48 29.15
N LEU A 39 -14.84 0.27 28.71
CA LEU A 39 -15.23 -0.24 27.39
C LEU A 39 -16.76 -0.30 27.20
N GLU A 40 -17.53 -0.30 28.29
CA GLU A 40 -18.98 -0.46 28.27
C GLU A 40 -19.74 0.82 27.86
N SER A 41 -19.24 1.97 28.29
CA SER A 41 -19.76 3.27 27.85
C SER A 41 -19.25 3.67 26.46
N LEU A 42 -18.06 3.18 26.05
CA LEU A 42 -17.63 3.24 24.65
C LEU A 42 -18.58 2.42 23.74
N ALA A 43 -18.91 1.19 24.15
CA ALA A 43 -19.86 0.34 23.45
C ALA A 43 -21.26 0.97 23.35
N ASP A 44 -21.73 1.66 24.40
CA ASP A 44 -23.00 2.39 24.39
C ASP A 44 -23.02 3.48 23.31
N LYS A 45 -21.99 4.34 23.30
CA LYS A 45 -21.85 5.41 22.31
C LYS A 45 -21.81 4.86 20.88
N PHE A 46 -21.02 3.80 20.65
CA PHE A 46 -20.88 3.18 19.33
C PHE A 46 -22.16 2.49 18.84
N SER A 47 -22.94 1.88 19.75
CA SER A 47 -24.24 1.29 19.42
C SER A 47 -25.24 2.34 18.96
N LYS A 48 -25.25 3.50 19.62
CA LYS A 48 -26.12 4.63 19.25
C LYS A 48 -25.73 5.22 17.89
N PHE A 49 -24.44 5.22 17.53
CA PHE A 49 -23.99 5.60 16.18
C PHE A 49 -24.44 4.63 15.10
N ALA A 50 -24.29 3.32 15.35
CA ALA A 50 -24.78 2.29 14.44
C ALA A 50 -26.28 2.46 14.14
N PHE A 51 -27.07 2.72 15.19
CA PHE A 51 -28.51 2.95 15.06
C PHE A 51 -28.88 4.18 14.22
N VAL A 52 -28.16 5.30 14.38
CA VAL A 52 -28.41 6.51 13.57
C VAL A 52 -28.12 6.27 12.09
N LEU A 53 -27.04 5.54 11.79
CA LEU A 53 -26.72 5.16 10.41
C LEU A 53 -27.79 4.28 9.76
N GLU A 54 -28.40 3.37 10.52
CA GLU A 54 -29.48 2.51 10.04
C GLU A 54 -30.81 3.25 9.74
N LYS A 55 -30.97 4.48 10.24
CA LYS A 55 -32.20 5.28 10.04
C LYS A 55 -32.17 6.19 8.81
N ASP A 56 -31.02 6.32 8.14
CA ASP A 56 -30.81 7.03 6.87
C ASP A 56 -31.42 8.46 6.82
N ASP A 57 -31.25 9.23 7.90
CA ASP A 57 -31.69 10.63 7.95
C ASP A 57 -30.50 11.58 7.69
N GLU A 58 -30.51 12.23 6.52
CA GLU A 58 -29.43 13.04 5.97
C GLU A 58 -28.99 14.19 6.90
N ALA A 59 -29.94 14.83 7.59
CA ALA A 59 -29.63 15.93 8.52
C ALA A 59 -28.80 15.47 9.73
N TYR A 60 -28.98 14.21 10.14
CA TYR A 60 -28.30 13.62 11.30
C TYR A 60 -26.95 13.02 10.90
N TYR A 61 -26.82 12.58 9.65
CA TYR A 61 -25.56 12.14 9.11
C TYR A 61 -24.50 13.26 9.14
N THR A 62 -24.87 14.50 8.79
CA THR A 62 -23.94 15.64 8.87
C THR A 62 -23.51 15.95 10.31
N VAL A 63 -24.44 15.98 11.27
CA VAL A 63 -24.13 16.20 12.70
C VAL A 63 -23.25 15.08 13.25
N LEU A 64 -23.49 13.85 12.82
CA LEU A 64 -22.68 12.68 13.19
C LEU A 64 -21.25 12.78 12.65
N GLU A 65 -21.09 13.20 11.39
CA GLU A 65 -19.80 13.37 10.74
C GLU A 65 -18.92 14.39 11.48
N ASP A 66 -19.47 15.56 11.81
CA ASP A 66 -18.74 16.60 12.54
C ASP A 66 -18.27 16.09 13.91
N LYS A 67 -19.14 15.37 14.63
CA LYS A 67 -18.80 14.77 15.93
C LYS A 67 -17.71 13.71 15.82
N ILE A 68 -17.76 12.84 14.81
CA ILE A 68 -16.73 11.81 14.63
C ILE A 68 -15.39 12.45 14.26
N LEU A 69 -15.39 13.55 13.50
CA LEU A 69 -14.18 14.31 13.21
C LEU A 69 -13.57 14.93 14.47
N GLU A 70 -14.39 15.55 15.33
CA GLU A 70 -13.95 16.04 16.64
C GLU A 70 -13.36 14.91 17.49
N PHE A 71 -14.04 13.76 17.53
CA PHE A 71 -13.60 12.57 18.26
C PHE A 71 -12.28 12.00 17.71
N GLN A 72 -12.09 11.99 16.39
CA GLN A 72 -10.82 11.60 15.76
C GLN A 72 -9.69 12.55 16.17
N ASN A 73 -9.94 13.86 16.19
CA ASN A 73 -8.94 14.84 16.62
C ASN A 73 -8.56 14.65 18.09
N GLU A 74 -9.53 14.43 18.96
CA GLU A 74 -9.29 14.13 20.38
C GLU A 74 -8.51 12.82 20.56
N PHE A 75 -8.84 11.80 19.77
CA PHE A 75 -8.13 10.52 19.73
C PHE A 75 -6.66 10.70 19.37
N ILE A 76 -6.38 11.51 18.34
CA ILE A 76 -5.02 11.82 17.92
C ILE A 76 -4.25 12.51 19.04
N GLN A 77 -4.84 13.55 19.66
CA GLN A 77 -4.18 14.27 20.76
C GLN A 77 -3.95 13.38 21.98
N SER A 78 -4.87 12.46 22.27
CA SER A 78 -4.73 11.51 23.37
C SER A 78 -3.64 10.49 23.10
N CYS A 79 -3.57 9.95 21.89
CA CYS A 79 -2.50 9.02 21.49
C CYS A 79 -1.12 9.69 21.45
N LYS A 80 -1.03 10.99 21.09
CA LYS A 80 0.23 11.74 21.15
C LYS A 80 0.80 11.81 22.58
N LYS A 81 -0.05 11.80 23.61
CA LYS A 81 0.38 11.77 25.01
C LYS A 81 0.94 10.41 25.45
N LEU A 82 0.68 9.33 24.69
CA LEU A 82 1.26 8.01 24.92
C LEU A 82 2.71 7.91 24.40
N CYS A 83 3.11 8.81 23.51
CA CYS A 83 4.47 8.84 22.97
C CYS A 83 5.47 9.16 24.08
N SER A 84 6.50 8.33 24.22
CA SER A 84 7.53 8.49 25.25
C SER A 84 8.30 9.81 25.09
N GLU A 85 9.00 10.23 26.16
CA GLU A 85 9.89 11.39 26.15
C GLU A 85 10.97 11.30 25.05
N ARG A 86 11.37 10.08 24.63
CA ARG A 86 12.33 9.84 23.55
C ARG A 86 11.83 10.33 22.20
N VAL A 87 10.52 10.36 21.99
CA VAL A 87 9.90 10.96 20.80
C VAL A 87 9.54 12.40 21.09
N SER A 88 8.80 12.65 22.18
CA SER A 88 8.17 13.94 22.47
C SER A 88 9.17 15.09 22.69
N TYR A 89 10.38 14.81 23.18
CA TYR A 89 11.42 15.83 23.38
C TYR A 89 12.57 15.77 22.35
N ASN A 90 12.53 14.84 21.41
CA ASN A 90 13.57 14.69 20.39
C ASN A 90 13.21 15.45 19.11
N LEU A 91 13.52 16.76 19.09
CA LEU A 91 13.23 17.64 17.95
C LEU A 91 13.88 17.16 16.65
N GLU A 92 15.11 16.62 16.71
CA GLU A 92 15.78 16.08 15.53
C GLU A 92 14.98 14.91 14.93
N LEU A 93 14.56 13.97 15.77
CA LEU A 93 13.75 12.83 15.33
C LEU A 93 12.42 13.28 14.74
N GLN A 94 11.73 14.24 15.37
CA GLN A 94 10.47 14.79 14.88
C GLN A 94 10.64 15.49 13.53
N MET A 95 11.69 16.31 13.37
CA MET A 95 12.00 16.98 12.11
C MET A 95 12.34 15.97 11.01
N LYS A 96 13.12 14.92 11.31
CA LYS A 96 13.40 13.87 10.34
C LYS A 96 12.13 13.16 9.90
N VAL A 97 11.22 12.82 10.80
CA VAL A 97 9.91 12.23 10.44
C VAL A 97 9.15 13.15 9.49
N GLN A 98 9.02 14.43 9.84
CA GLN A 98 8.29 15.44 9.05
C GLN A 98 8.92 15.69 7.67
N ASN A 99 10.25 15.61 7.56
CA ASN A 99 10.95 15.94 6.32
C ASN A 99 11.22 14.72 5.42
N THR A 100 11.03 13.49 5.91
CA THR A 100 11.38 12.28 5.15
C THR A 100 10.22 11.29 5.05
N ILE A 101 9.78 10.73 6.17
CA ILE A 101 8.73 9.71 6.22
C ILE A 101 7.38 10.30 5.83
N VAL A 102 7.01 11.46 6.35
CA VAL A 102 5.69 12.05 6.07
C VAL A 102 5.52 12.35 4.57
N PRO A 103 6.45 13.06 3.89
CA PRO A 103 6.39 13.28 2.45
C PRO A 103 6.39 11.96 1.67
N TYR A 104 7.13 10.96 2.16
CA TYR A 104 7.10 9.64 1.55
C TYR A 104 5.70 9.03 1.65
N TYR A 105 5.00 9.03 2.78
CA TYR A 105 3.76 8.24 2.90
C TYR A 105 2.47 9.00 2.59
N LEU A 106 2.49 10.33 2.65
CA LEU A 106 1.33 11.17 2.45
C LEU A 106 0.72 10.94 1.05
N GLY A 107 -0.60 10.75 1.00
CA GLY A 107 -1.31 10.56 -0.26
C GLY A 107 -1.05 9.20 -0.94
N ARG A 108 -0.27 8.31 -0.31
CA ARG A 108 -0.07 6.95 -0.81
C ARG A 108 -0.11 5.89 0.26
N PHE A 109 -0.42 6.24 1.52
CA PHE A 109 -0.34 5.30 2.63
C PHE A 109 -1.23 4.07 2.41
N GLN A 110 -0.63 2.88 2.61
CA GLN A 110 -1.30 1.59 2.56
C GLN A 110 -0.65 0.67 3.57
N ILE A 111 -1.42 -0.30 4.09
CA ILE A 111 -0.91 -1.32 5.02
C ILE A 111 0.37 -1.96 4.49
N ASN A 112 0.43 -2.33 3.21
CA ASN A 112 1.62 -2.99 2.64
C ASN A 112 2.81 -2.06 2.38
N LEU A 113 2.56 -0.76 2.25
CA LEU A 113 3.61 0.24 2.09
C LEU A 113 4.31 0.52 3.42
N SER A 114 3.60 0.38 4.55
CA SER A 114 4.13 0.72 5.87
C SER A 114 5.07 -0.34 6.47
N ARG A 115 5.65 -1.23 5.65
CA ARG A 115 6.42 -2.38 6.13
C ARG A 115 7.69 -1.95 6.86
N GLU A 116 8.44 -1.02 6.29
CA GLU A 116 9.66 -0.49 6.90
C GLU A 116 9.37 0.30 8.17
N ILE A 117 8.21 1.00 8.25
CA ILE A 117 7.77 1.63 9.50
C ILE A 117 7.64 0.57 10.61
N SER A 118 7.23 -0.66 10.28
CA SER A 118 7.13 -1.76 11.24
C SER A 118 8.48 -2.26 11.79
N PHE A 119 9.62 -1.70 11.36
CA PHE A 119 10.93 -1.99 11.94
C PHE A 119 11.27 -1.05 13.10
N LEU A 120 10.59 0.09 13.19
CA LEU A 120 10.82 1.12 14.21
C LEU A 120 10.27 0.70 15.58
N PRO A 121 10.65 1.35 16.69
CA PRO A 121 9.99 1.19 18.00
C PRO A 121 8.50 1.51 17.95
N LEU A 122 7.69 0.87 18.80
CA LEU A 122 6.22 1.02 18.73
C LEU A 122 5.76 2.46 18.94
N ASP A 123 6.38 3.20 19.86
CA ASP A 123 6.07 4.60 20.12
C ASP A 123 6.39 5.50 18.93
N LEU A 124 7.52 5.28 18.25
CA LEU A 124 7.89 6.00 17.03
C LEU A 124 6.98 5.63 15.85
N ARG A 125 6.56 4.36 15.74
CA ARG A 125 5.54 3.94 14.76
C ARG A 125 4.24 4.70 14.98
N LEU A 126 3.77 4.72 16.22
CA LEU A 126 2.54 5.40 16.60
C LEU A 126 2.63 6.89 16.25
N TYR A 127 3.72 7.56 16.61
CA TYR A 127 3.95 8.96 16.26
C TYR A 127 3.88 9.21 14.75
N ILE A 128 4.59 8.41 13.94
CA ILE A 128 4.56 8.52 12.48
C ILE A 128 3.14 8.37 11.94
N TYR A 129 2.40 7.36 12.38
CA TYR A 129 1.04 7.13 11.92
C TYR A 129 0.08 8.24 12.35
N LEU A 130 0.23 8.81 13.54
CA LEU A 130 -0.58 9.93 14.00
C LEU A 130 -0.34 11.18 13.14
N ILE A 131 0.92 11.50 12.84
CA ILE A 131 1.22 12.63 11.93
C ILE A 131 0.65 12.37 10.53
N LEU A 132 0.77 11.14 10.02
CA LEU A 132 0.17 10.78 8.73
C LEU A 132 -1.35 10.93 8.75
N LEU A 133 -2.02 10.49 9.83
CA LEU A 133 -3.47 10.61 9.98
C LEU A 133 -3.93 12.07 10.03
N GLU A 134 -3.18 12.95 10.71
CA GLU A 134 -3.47 14.38 10.77
C GLU A 134 -3.38 15.07 9.40
N ASN A 135 -2.49 14.60 8.53
CA ASN A 135 -2.22 15.24 7.24
C ASN A 135 -2.93 14.56 6.06
N GLU A 136 -3.37 13.31 6.20
CA GLU A 136 -4.03 12.56 5.13
C GLU A 136 -5.48 12.99 4.99
N ALA A 137 -5.90 13.35 3.77
CA ALA A 137 -7.29 13.73 3.51
C ALA A 137 -8.16 12.56 3.05
N SER A 138 -7.55 11.50 2.51
CA SER A 138 -8.32 10.41 1.93
C SER A 138 -8.93 9.53 3.02
N ALA A 139 -10.26 9.41 3.07
CA ALA A 139 -10.96 8.52 4.01
C ALA A 139 -10.48 7.06 3.86
N TYR A 140 -10.30 6.59 2.63
CA TYR A 140 -9.71 5.28 2.35
C TYR A 140 -8.31 5.12 2.98
N ARG A 141 -7.43 6.12 2.86
CA ARG A 141 -6.07 6.03 3.41
C ARG A 141 -6.02 6.28 4.91
N GLN A 142 -6.83 7.20 5.42
CA GLN A 142 -7.02 7.41 6.86
C GLN A 142 -7.48 6.10 7.53
N LYS A 143 -8.40 5.34 6.90
CA LYS A 143 -8.78 3.99 7.34
C LYS A 143 -7.57 3.05 7.42
N GLU A 144 -6.74 3.00 6.38
CA GLU A 144 -5.51 2.18 6.38
C GLU A 144 -4.50 2.62 7.46
N ILE A 145 -4.38 3.93 7.72
CA ILE A 145 -3.53 4.50 8.78
C ILE A 145 -4.09 4.10 10.15
N LEU A 146 -5.38 4.27 10.39
CA LEU A 146 -6.07 3.86 11.62
C LEU A 146 -5.93 2.36 11.87
N ASN A 147 -5.95 1.53 10.83
CA ASN A 147 -5.66 0.10 10.94
C ASN A 147 -4.26 -0.17 11.49
N ARG A 148 -3.26 0.61 11.07
CA ARG A 148 -1.89 0.52 11.59
C ARG A 148 -1.75 1.11 12.98
N ILE A 149 -2.49 2.16 13.31
CA ILE A 149 -2.56 2.72 14.67
C ILE A 149 -3.16 1.70 15.63
N ALA A 150 -4.33 1.11 15.31
CA ALA A 150 -4.96 0.07 16.09
C ALA A 150 -3.97 -1.07 16.37
N THR A 151 -3.36 -1.63 15.32
CA THR A 151 -2.35 -2.68 15.44
C THR A 151 -1.19 -2.27 16.36
N THR A 152 -0.75 -1.01 16.31
CA THR A 152 0.37 -0.52 17.12
C THR A 152 -0.02 -0.39 18.58
N LEU A 153 -1.21 0.15 18.87
CA LEU A 153 -1.75 0.33 20.22
C LEU A 153 -2.01 -1.01 20.91
N TYR A 154 -2.63 -1.98 20.22
CA TYR A 154 -2.79 -3.34 20.76
C TYR A 154 -1.45 -3.99 21.11
N LYS A 155 -0.42 -3.76 20.29
CA LYS A 155 0.93 -4.27 20.56
C LYS A 155 1.61 -3.55 21.72
N ALA A 156 1.23 -2.30 21.99
CA ALA A 156 1.73 -1.51 23.10
C ALA A 156 0.93 -1.74 24.40
N ASP A 157 0.02 -2.72 24.43
CA ASP A 157 -0.92 -2.98 25.54
C ASP A 157 -1.90 -1.83 25.84
N GLU A 158 -2.12 -0.95 24.86
CA GLU A 158 -3.04 0.20 24.92
C GLU A 158 -4.41 -0.16 24.30
N GLN A 159 -5.04 -1.23 24.81
CA GLN A 159 -6.24 -1.83 24.21
C GLN A 159 -7.40 -0.83 24.05
N TYR A 160 -7.63 0.03 25.04
CA TYR A 160 -8.71 1.03 24.99
C TYR A 160 -8.60 1.93 23.75
N TYR A 161 -7.42 2.51 23.50
CA TYR A 161 -7.17 3.33 22.32
C TYR A 161 -7.18 2.49 21.03
N GLY A 162 -6.75 1.23 21.11
CA GLY A 162 -6.85 0.28 20.01
C GLY A 162 -8.29 0.10 19.52
N GLU A 163 -9.24 -0.08 20.45
CA GLU A 163 -10.67 -0.22 20.13
C GLU A 163 -11.27 1.04 19.50
N ILE A 164 -10.84 2.23 19.95
CA ILE A 164 -11.26 3.50 19.35
C ILE A 164 -10.76 3.61 17.90
N ALA A 165 -9.52 3.22 17.63
CA ALA A 165 -8.96 3.22 16.27
C ALA A 165 -9.72 2.26 15.34
N VAL A 166 -10.13 1.10 15.84
CA VAL A 166 -10.98 0.13 15.09
C VAL A 166 -12.31 0.75 14.72
N PHE A 167 -12.98 1.42 15.66
CA PHE A 167 -14.24 2.10 15.41
C PHE A 167 -14.11 3.20 14.35
N LEU A 168 -13.11 4.08 14.47
CA LEU A 168 -12.86 5.15 13.50
C LEU A 168 -12.55 4.58 12.11
N SER A 169 -11.81 3.48 12.03
CA SER A 169 -11.56 2.79 10.77
C SER A 169 -12.85 2.22 10.16
N ALA A 170 -13.68 1.55 10.96
CA ALA A 170 -14.97 1.04 10.50
C ALA A 170 -15.90 2.16 9.99
N TRP A 171 -15.86 3.33 10.62
CA TRP A 171 -16.60 4.52 10.18
C TRP A 171 -16.16 4.99 8.80
N LEU A 172 -14.85 5.15 8.60
CA LEU A 172 -14.32 5.55 7.30
C LEU A 172 -14.62 4.50 6.23
N ARG A 173 -14.57 3.22 6.58
CA ARG A 173 -14.95 2.13 5.67
C ARG A 173 -16.43 2.19 5.27
N TYR A 174 -17.32 2.42 6.23
CA TYR A 174 -18.75 2.62 5.95
C TYR A 174 -18.96 3.81 5.01
N LYS A 175 -18.35 4.95 5.31
CA LYS A 175 -18.46 6.17 4.49
C LYS A 175 -17.94 5.97 3.06
N THR A 176 -16.81 5.27 2.92
CA THR A 176 -16.26 4.89 1.62
C THR A 176 -17.23 3.97 0.87
N ASN A 177 -17.78 2.93 1.52
CA ASN A 177 -18.74 2.04 0.87
C ASN A 177 -20.00 2.78 0.36
N VAL A 178 -20.56 3.68 1.17
CA VAL A 178 -21.73 4.50 0.78
C VAL A 178 -21.38 5.39 -0.42
N SER A 179 -20.24 6.07 -0.36
CA SER A 179 -19.81 7.00 -1.41
C SER A 179 -19.52 6.29 -2.74
N LEU A 180 -19.02 5.05 -2.67
CA LEU A 180 -18.65 4.25 -3.84
C LEU A 180 -19.81 3.39 -4.38
N GLY A 181 -20.95 3.34 -3.68
CA GLY A 181 -22.12 2.54 -4.10
C GLY A 181 -21.93 1.03 -3.92
N PHE A 182 -21.00 0.59 -3.07
CA PHE A 182 -20.78 -0.83 -2.77
C PHE A 182 -21.88 -1.41 -1.89
N GLU A 183 -22.02 -2.74 -1.89
CA GLU A 183 -22.93 -3.46 -1.00
C GLU A 183 -22.74 -3.00 0.46
N GLN A 184 -23.82 -2.46 1.02
CA GLN A 184 -23.80 -1.87 2.34
C GLN A 184 -23.92 -2.96 3.40
N LEU A 185 -22.78 -3.36 3.97
CA LEU A 185 -22.78 -4.12 5.21
C LEU A 185 -23.23 -3.20 6.36
N PRO A 186 -24.07 -3.70 7.29
CA PRO A 186 -24.40 -2.97 8.51
C PRO A 186 -23.11 -2.52 9.22
N PHE A 187 -23.11 -1.30 9.74
CA PHE A 187 -21.93 -0.70 10.39
C PHE A 187 -21.33 -1.62 11.49
N TYR A 188 -22.19 -2.30 12.25
CA TYR A 188 -21.80 -3.27 13.26
C TYR A 188 -20.97 -4.44 12.71
N GLU A 189 -21.30 -4.94 11.53
CA GLU A 189 -20.56 -6.01 10.88
C GLU A 189 -19.16 -5.53 10.45
N LEU A 190 -19.05 -4.29 9.97
CA LEU A 190 -17.77 -3.68 9.63
C LEU A 190 -16.84 -3.60 10.85
N VAL A 191 -17.34 -3.14 12.01
CA VAL A 191 -16.58 -3.12 13.27
C VAL A 191 -16.09 -4.52 13.63
N THR A 192 -16.96 -5.52 13.53
CA THR A 192 -16.64 -6.92 13.84
C THR A 192 -15.55 -7.48 12.92
N ILE A 193 -15.62 -7.20 11.63
CA ILE A 193 -14.62 -7.62 10.63
C ILE A 193 -13.26 -7.00 10.96
N GLU A 194 -13.22 -5.69 11.21
CA GLU A 194 -11.99 -4.98 11.56
C GLU A 194 -11.39 -5.57 12.84
N GLN A 195 -12.17 -5.72 13.91
CA GLN A 195 -11.70 -6.22 15.21
C GLN A 195 -11.17 -7.66 15.17
N LYS A 196 -11.83 -8.57 14.44
CA LYS A 196 -11.35 -9.95 14.23
C LYS A 196 -9.97 -10.00 13.58
N SER A 197 -9.69 -9.07 12.66
CA SER A 197 -8.38 -8.97 12.02
C SER A 197 -7.26 -8.63 13.04
N TYR A 198 -7.55 -7.78 14.03
CA TYR A 198 -6.56 -7.33 15.03
C TYR A 198 -6.27 -8.37 16.11
N ILE A 199 -7.29 -9.09 16.60
CA ILE A 199 -7.11 -10.16 17.58
C ILE A 199 -6.14 -11.24 17.04
N SER A 200 -6.24 -11.56 15.75
CA SER A 200 -5.32 -12.51 15.09
C SER A 200 -3.87 -12.02 14.99
N SER A 201 -3.65 -10.70 14.89
CA SER A 201 -2.33 -10.07 14.87
C SER A 201 -1.65 -10.07 16.24
N ASN A 202 -2.41 -9.94 17.34
CA ASN A 202 -1.86 -9.91 18.69
C ASN A 202 -1.28 -11.28 19.11
N VAL A 203 -1.97 -12.36 18.75
CA VAL A 203 -1.50 -13.75 18.93
C VAL A 203 -0.15 -14.00 18.22
N THR A 204 0.11 -13.28 17.12
CA THR A 204 1.39 -13.41 16.38
C THR A 204 2.52 -12.65 17.07
N ARG A 205 2.25 -11.49 17.69
CA ARG A 205 3.26 -10.74 18.48
C ARG A 205 3.66 -11.53 19.71
N GLU A 206 2.72 -12.01 20.52
CA GLU A 206 3.07 -12.78 21.73
C GLU A 206 3.90 -14.02 21.39
N LYS A 207 3.59 -14.70 20.28
CA LYS A 207 4.41 -15.81 19.79
C LYS A 207 5.83 -15.39 19.41
N ILE A 208 6.01 -14.24 18.76
CA ILE A 208 7.34 -13.71 18.40
C ILE A 208 8.09 -13.21 19.64
N MET A 209 7.41 -12.52 20.55
CA MET A 209 7.98 -11.95 21.78
C MET A 209 8.37 -13.04 22.78
N ASN A 210 7.55 -14.08 22.95
CA ASN A 210 7.86 -15.23 23.80
C ASN A 210 8.94 -16.14 23.19
N ALA A 211 9.05 -16.19 21.86
CA ALA A 211 10.13 -16.91 21.18
C ALA A 211 11.47 -16.16 21.20
N ALA A 212 11.46 -14.87 21.50
CA ALA A 212 12.66 -14.02 21.40
C ALA A 212 13.54 -14.02 22.65
N ASP A 213 13.08 -14.48 23.82
CA ASP A 213 13.82 -14.68 25.10
C ASP A 213 15.00 -13.72 25.43
N LEU A 214 14.94 -12.49 24.93
CA LEU A 214 16.02 -11.51 25.01
C LEU A 214 15.55 -10.38 25.93
N THR A 215 16.00 -10.46 27.18
CA THR A 215 15.94 -9.47 28.27
C THR A 215 14.54 -9.01 28.74
N ALA A 216 14.44 -8.67 30.04
CA ALA A 216 13.19 -8.21 30.67
C ALA A 216 12.77 -6.80 30.23
N ASP A 217 13.70 -5.97 29.72
CA ASP A 217 13.45 -4.58 29.33
C ASP A 217 12.84 -4.46 27.92
N VAL A 218 11.75 -3.69 27.81
CA VAL A 218 11.01 -3.44 26.55
C VAL A 218 11.88 -2.71 25.53
N ALA A 219 12.68 -1.73 25.96
CA ALA A 219 13.51 -0.94 25.06
C ALA A 219 14.62 -1.78 24.39
N GLY A 220 15.23 -2.70 25.15
CA GLY A 220 16.19 -3.67 24.61
C GLY A 220 15.55 -4.61 23.60
N ARG A 221 14.35 -5.12 23.87
CA ARG A 221 13.61 -5.99 22.94
C ARG A 221 13.30 -5.31 21.62
N GLU A 222 12.81 -4.06 21.65
CA GLU A 222 12.50 -3.31 20.44
C GLU A 222 13.75 -2.94 19.65
N PHE A 223 14.86 -2.63 20.33
CA PHE A 223 16.15 -2.41 19.70
C PHE A 223 16.61 -3.65 18.91
N TRP A 224 16.64 -4.82 19.56
CA TRP A 224 17.11 -6.05 18.91
C TRP A 224 16.18 -6.52 17.79
N TYR A 225 14.86 -6.38 17.97
CA TYR A 225 13.89 -6.66 16.91
C TYR A 225 14.11 -5.77 15.69
N GLY A 226 14.26 -4.45 15.89
CA GLY A 226 14.45 -3.49 14.80
C GLY A 226 15.75 -3.74 14.03
N ILE A 227 16.87 -3.96 14.73
CA ILE A 227 18.14 -4.31 14.10
C ILE A 227 18.02 -5.58 13.26
N LYS A 228 17.37 -6.63 13.76
CA LYS A 228 17.16 -7.87 12.98
C LYS A 228 16.25 -7.66 11.77
N ALA A 229 15.20 -6.86 11.91
CA ALA A 229 14.32 -6.53 10.80
C ALA A 229 15.06 -5.75 9.71
N HIS A 230 15.89 -4.78 10.11
CA HIS A 230 16.76 -4.02 9.21
C HIS A 230 17.89 -4.86 8.59
N ALA A 231 18.39 -5.87 9.30
CA ALA A 231 19.44 -6.78 8.82
C ALA A 231 18.90 -7.86 7.85
N ASN A 232 17.59 -8.08 7.79
CA ASN A 232 16.99 -9.08 6.92
C ASN A 232 16.58 -8.46 5.57
N LEU A 233 17.46 -8.57 4.57
CA LEU A 233 17.18 -8.07 3.21
C LEU A 233 15.88 -8.62 2.60
N SER A 234 15.52 -9.88 2.90
CA SER A 234 14.26 -10.47 2.41
C SER A 234 13.01 -9.85 3.03
N ALA A 235 13.17 -9.17 4.17
CA ALA A 235 12.09 -8.46 4.83
C ALA A 235 11.91 -7.03 4.34
N ILE A 236 12.84 -6.48 3.56
CA ILE A 236 12.81 -5.11 3.06
C ILE A 236 12.04 -5.06 1.74
N HIS A 237 11.01 -4.23 1.70
CA HIS A 237 10.26 -3.93 0.49
C HIS A 237 10.93 -2.82 -0.30
N ASN A 238 11.31 -1.72 0.35
CA ASN A 238 11.95 -0.58 -0.30
C ASN A 238 13.22 -0.17 0.45
N VAL A 239 14.37 -0.30 -0.21
CA VAL A 239 15.68 -0.02 0.39
C VAL A 239 15.85 1.45 0.76
N GLU A 240 15.33 2.39 -0.03
CA GLU A 240 15.42 3.82 0.31
C GLU A 240 14.61 4.17 1.55
N VAL A 241 13.42 3.57 1.70
CA VAL A 241 12.65 3.69 2.93
C VAL A 241 13.33 2.98 4.09
N ALA A 242 13.97 1.83 3.84
CA ALA A 242 14.73 1.12 4.85
C ALA A 242 15.92 1.94 5.36
N LYS A 243 16.58 2.73 4.49
CA LYS A 243 17.62 3.69 4.89
C LYS A 243 17.05 4.82 5.76
N ILE A 244 15.92 5.41 5.35
CA ILE A 244 15.26 6.49 6.12
C ILE A 244 14.83 5.97 7.49
N THR A 245 14.18 4.80 7.52
CA THR A 245 13.72 4.18 8.77
C THR A 245 14.89 3.71 9.63
N LEU A 246 15.99 3.23 9.06
CA LEU A 246 17.21 2.94 9.81
C LEU A 246 17.82 4.21 10.42
N ASP A 247 17.82 5.33 9.69
CA ASP A 247 18.29 6.61 10.23
C ASP A 247 17.44 7.06 11.43
N LEU A 248 16.12 6.98 11.31
CA LEU A 248 15.19 7.26 12.41
C LEU A 248 15.36 6.32 13.59
N PHE A 249 15.50 5.01 13.32
CA PHE A 249 15.76 4.00 14.33
C PHE A 249 17.04 4.31 15.11
N CYS A 250 18.11 4.65 14.41
CA CYS A 250 19.38 5.00 15.02
C CYS A 250 19.28 6.29 15.84
N THR A 251 18.68 7.35 15.31
CA THR A 251 18.46 8.61 16.08
C THR A 251 17.59 8.38 17.32
N TYR A 252 16.65 7.44 17.27
CA TYR A 252 15.85 7.07 18.45
C TYR A 252 16.70 6.39 19.54
N PHE A 253 17.66 5.53 19.17
CA PHE A 253 18.43 4.70 20.11
C PHE A 253 19.86 5.19 20.43
N GLU A 254 20.39 6.17 19.70
CA GLU A 254 21.81 6.59 19.79
C GLU A 254 22.26 6.98 21.21
N LYS A 255 21.35 7.53 22.03
CA LYS A 255 21.63 7.92 23.42
C LYS A 255 21.50 6.76 24.42
N ALA A 256 20.91 5.64 24.00
CA ALA A 256 20.56 4.52 24.86
C ALA A 256 21.44 3.28 24.64
N PHE A 257 21.98 3.09 23.43
CA PHE A 257 22.76 1.90 23.08
C PHE A 257 24.12 2.28 22.47
N ALA A 258 25.19 1.81 23.09
CA ALA A 258 26.51 1.85 22.48
C ALA A 258 26.54 0.94 21.24
N GLY A 259 27.18 1.38 20.15
CA GLY A 259 27.29 0.60 18.91
C GLY A 259 26.21 0.89 17.86
N VAL A 260 25.23 1.78 18.13
CA VAL A 260 24.21 2.20 17.15
C VAL A 260 24.86 2.77 15.87
N GLY A 261 25.90 3.58 16.00
CA GLY A 261 26.62 4.14 14.83
C GLY A 261 27.37 3.08 14.02
N GLU A 262 27.96 2.08 14.69
CA GLU A 262 28.66 0.97 14.04
C GLU A 262 27.66 0.11 13.24
N ILE A 263 26.58 -0.35 13.88
CA ILE A 263 25.59 -1.19 13.20
C ILE A 263 24.83 -0.44 12.10
N LYS A 264 24.59 0.87 12.28
CA LYS A 264 24.05 1.73 11.22
C LYS A 264 24.94 1.67 9.98
N THR A 265 26.25 1.83 10.17
CA THR A 265 27.23 1.80 9.06
C THR A 265 27.23 0.43 8.40
N LEU A 266 27.29 -0.65 9.19
CA LEU A 266 27.27 -2.01 8.68
C LEU A 266 26.00 -2.34 7.89
N ILE A 267 24.82 -1.96 8.38
CA ILE A 267 23.55 -2.19 7.70
C ILE A 267 23.43 -1.29 6.46
N MET A 268 23.86 -0.03 6.53
CA MET A 268 23.89 0.86 5.35
C MET A 268 24.80 0.32 4.26
N ASP A 269 25.96 -0.23 4.62
CA ASP A 269 26.87 -0.85 3.66
C ASP A 269 26.34 -2.19 3.16
N MET A 270 25.63 -2.96 3.99
CA MET A 270 24.86 -4.12 3.55
C MET A 270 23.77 -3.72 2.54
N TYR A 271 23.07 -2.59 2.73
CA TYR A 271 22.09 -2.10 1.76
C TYR A 271 22.72 -1.71 0.42
N LYS A 272 23.99 -1.24 0.42
CA LYS A 272 24.72 -0.90 -0.82
C LYS A 272 25.31 -2.11 -1.53
N THR A 273 25.91 -3.02 -0.76
CA THR A 273 26.75 -4.13 -1.28
C THR A 273 26.05 -5.48 -1.27
N LYS A 274 24.92 -5.58 -0.56
CA LYS A 274 24.16 -6.80 -0.26
C LYS A 274 24.95 -7.87 0.48
N TYR A 275 26.15 -7.54 0.91
CA TYR A 275 27.02 -8.45 1.62
C TYR A 275 26.62 -8.52 3.09
N THR A 276 25.99 -9.63 3.49
CA THR A 276 25.42 -9.80 4.84
C THR A 276 26.46 -10.24 5.88
N ARG A 277 27.59 -10.82 5.46
CA ARG A 277 28.55 -11.50 6.37
C ARG A 277 29.07 -10.61 7.50
N ASN A 278 29.30 -9.32 7.24
CA ASN A 278 29.79 -8.39 8.26
C ASN A 278 28.69 -8.08 9.29
N VAL A 279 27.45 -7.91 8.84
CA VAL A 279 26.29 -7.74 9.70
C VAL A 279 26.04 -9.02 10.50
N GLU A 280 26.07 -10.19 9.87
CA GLU A 280 25.91 -11.49 10.54
C GLU A 280 26.99 -11.75 11.59
N LYS A 281 28.25 -11.43 11.29
CA LYS A 281 29.37 -11.54 12.25
C LYS A 281 29.16 -10.62 13.45
N TRP A 282 28.69 -9.39 13.21
CA TRP A 282 28.37 -8.45 14.28
C TRP A 282 27.16 -8.92 15.10
N LEU A 283 26.09 -9.38 14.46
CA LEU A 283 24.92 -9.96 15.16
C LEU A 283 25.33 -11.17 16.03
N LYS A 284 26.22 -12.02 15.53
CA LYS A 284 26.78 -13.15 16.26
C LYS A 284 27.63 -12.73 17.46
N SER A 285 28.45 -11.67 17.33
CA SER A 285 29.22 -11.16 18.46
C SER A 285 28.35 -10.55 19.57
N GLN A 286 27.14 -10.09 19.22
CA GLN A 286 26.12 -9.65 20.18
C GLN A 286 25.21 -10.79 20.69
N GLY A 287 25.46 -12.05 20.33
CA GLY A 287 24.68 -13.21 20.80
C GLY A 287 23.31 -13.40 20.13
N LEU A 288 23.07 -12.77 18.97
CA LEU A 288 21.76 -12.75 18.32
C LEU A 288 21.55 -13.85 17.28
N GLU A 289 22.38 -14.90 17.20
CA GLU A 289 22.31 -15.89 16.11
C GLU A 289 21.01 -16.74 16.11
N GLY A 290 20.36 -16.91 17.26
CA GLY A 290 19.22 -17.82 17.44
C GLY A 290 17.81 -17.21 17.31
N VAL A 291 17.66 -15.88 17.30
CA VAL A 291 16.33 -15.24 17.27
C VAL A 291 15.78 -15.21 15.85
N ASN A 292 15.06 -16.24 15.45
CA ASN A 292 14.34 -16.24 14.17
C ASN A 292 13.12 -15.32 14.27
N ILE A 293 13.16 -14.15 13.64
CA ILE A 293 11.92 -13.42 13.35
C ILE A 293 11.15 -14.29 12.36
N VAL A 294 10.10 -14.96 12.84
CA VAL A 294 9.22 -15.78 12.00
C VAL A 294 8.50 -14.86 11.01
N THR A 295 9.10 -14.66 9.84
CA THR A 295 8.45 -14.06 8.69
C THR A 295 7.50 -15.08 8.09
N ARG A 296 6.23 -15.08 8.53
CA ARG A 296 5.16 -15.64 7.69
C ARG A 296 4.51 -14.53 6.88
N TYR A 297 5.19 -14.14 5.81
CA TYR A 297 4.58 -13.74 4.54
C TYR A 297 5.56 -14.17 3.45
N GLU A 298 5.07 -14.99 2.51
CA GLU A 298 5.85 -15.69 1.49
C GLU A 298 6.81 -14.79 0.68
N PRO A 299 7.93 -15.35 0.18
CA PRO A 299 9.03 -14.58 -0.40
C PRO A 299 8.74 -14.23 -1.86
N LEU A 300 9.27 -13.09 -2.32
CA LEU A 300 9.51 -12.86 -3.74
C LEU A 300 10.89 -12.22 -3.91
N ILE A 301 11.81 -13.08 -4.37
CA ILE A 301 12.92 -12.92 -5.31
C ILE A 301 13.67 -11.57 -5.28
N ALA A 302 14.96 -11.68 -4.97
CA ALA A 302 15.95 -10.60 -4.95
C ALA A 302 16.27 -10.06 -6.35
N THR A 303 16.58 -8.76 -6.45
CA THR A 303 17.29 -8.18 -7.60
C THR A 303 18.36 -7.17 -7.16
N ASP A 304 19.62 -7.45 -7.52
CA ASP A 304 20.82 -6.57 -7.58
C ASP A 304 20.64 -5.50 -8.67
N GLU A 305 21.28 -4.33 -8.75
CA GLU A 305 22.27 -3.55 -8.00
C GLU A 305 22.20 -2.11 -8.62
N LYS A 306 22.65 -1.09 -7.85
CA LYS A 306 23.30 0.18 -8.23
C LYS A 306 22.58 1.47 -8.72
N MET A 307 23.12 2.57 -8.14
CA MET A 307 23.13 4.04 -8.44
C MET A 307 21.95 4.89 -7.96
N ILE A 308 22.12 5.82 -6.99
CA ILE A 308 22.85 7.11 -6.92
C ILE A 308 22.05 8.28 -7.52
N ILE A 309 21.49 9.10 -6.61
CA ILE A 309 21.43 10.58 -6.55
C ILE A 309 20.96 11.32 -7.82
N ASP A 310 19.65 11.61 -7.89
CA ASP A 310 19.07 12.90 -8.34
C ASP A 310 17.51 12.93 -8.34
N SER A 311 16.86 11.81 -8.03
CA SER A 311 15.39 11.67 -8.07
C SER A 311 14.64 12.26 -6.86
N THR A 312 15.34 12.61 -5.78
CA THR A 312 14.71 13.09 -4.54
C THR A 312 13.94 14.39 -4.77
N LYS A 313 14.51 15.33 -5.52
CA LYS A 313 13.91 16.66 -5.74
C LYS A 313 12.66 16.63 -6.62
N TYR A 314 12.65 15.81 -7.68
CA TYR A 314 11.48 15.62 -8.53
C TYR A 314 10.32 14.93 -7.79
N ILE A 315 10.64 13.92 -6.98
CA ILE A 315 9.67 13.23 -6.13
C ILE A 315 9.11 14.19 -5.08
N GLU A 316 9.96 14.99 -4.42
CA GLU A 316 9.58 16.03 -3.46
C GLU A 316 8.67 17.11 -4.08
N GLU A 317 9.00 17.61 -5.27
CA GLU A 317 8.21 18.61 -6.00
C GLU A 317 6.83 18.07 -6.41
N LYS A 318 6.78 16.84 -6.93
CA LYS A 318 5.51 16.18 -7.31
C LYS A 318 4.68 15.81 -6.08
N GLN A 319 5.31 15.45 -4.97
CA GLN A 319 4.64 15.18 -3.70
C GLN A 319 4.07 16.45 -3.06
N ALA A 320 4.78 17.58 -3.14
CA ALA A 320 4.28 18.87 -2.67
C ALA A 320 3.09 19.36 -3.52
N GLU A 321 3.14 19.15 -4.84
CA GLU A 321 2.05 19.44 -5.77
C GLU A 321 0.80 18.59 -5.48
N TYR A 322 0.97 17.27 -5.33
CA TYR A 322 -0.11 16.33 -5.00
C TYR A 322 -0.72 16.60 -3.63
N SER A 323 0.12 16.87 -2.62
CA SER A 323 -0.35 17.23 -1.27
C SER A 323 -1.15 18.52 -1.27
N ARG A 324 -0.73 19.54 -2.05
CA ARG A 324 -1.51 20.76 -2.25
C ARG A 324 -2.87 20.49 -2.89
N LEU A 325 -2.91 19.66 -3.94
CA LEU A 325 -4.14 19.30 -4.65
C LEU A 325 -5.11 18.50 -3.77
N ILE A 326 -4.61 17.62 -2.92
CA ILE A 326 -5.41 16.86 -1.96
C ILE A 326 -5.92 17.77 -0.83
N ILE A 327 -5.04 18.63 -0.28
CA ILE A 327 -5.39 19.53 0.82
C ILE A 327 -6.45 20.56 0.37
N GLN A 328 -6.41 21.01 -0.89
CA GLN A 328 -7.40 21.93 -1.44
C GLN A 328 -8.75 21.28 -1.78
N ASN A 329 -8.80 19.96 -2.01
CA ASN A 329 -10.01 19.22 -2.40
C ASN A 329 -10.63 18.39 -1.27
N HIS A 330 -10.31 18.73 -0.01
CA HIS A 330 -10.58 18.00 1.23
C HIS A 330 -12.05 17.60 1.52
N LYS A 331 -13.03 17.99 0.70
CA LYS A 331 -14.47 17.84 0.99
C LYS A 331 -15.28 17.01 0.00
N SER A 332 -14.72 16.55 -1.12
CA SER A 332 -15.55 16.10 -2.24
C SER A 332 -15.37 14.64 -2.70
N TYR A 333 -14.51 13.83 -2.06
CA TYR A 333 -14.24 12.42 -2.46
C TYR A 333 -13.76 12.23 -3.91
N GLN A 334 -13.54 13.32 -4.64
CA GLN A 334 -13.28 13.32 -6.09
C GLN A 334 -12.04 12.53 -6.47
N TYR A 335 -11.07 12.41 -5.56
CA TYR A 335 -9.84 11.66 -5.78
C TYR A 335 -10.07 10.15 -5.88
N GLU A 336 -11.14 9.59 -5.28
CA GLU A 336 -11.52 8.17 -5.37
C GLU A 336 -12.13 7.80 -6.72
N PHE A 337 -12.46 8.82 -7.52
CA PHE A 337 -13.08 8.67 -8.83
C PHE A 337 -12.15 9.15 -9.94
N TRP A 338 -11.96 8.31 -10.95
CA TRP A 338 -11.58 8.79 -12.26
C TRP A 338 -12.77 9.51 -12.90
N ASN A 339 -12.52 10.67 -13.52
CA ASN A 339 -13.54 11.47 -14.21
C ASN A 339 -14.80 11.76 -13.37
N TYR A 340 -14.60 12.30 -12.17
CA TYR A 340 -15.67 12.59 -11.20
C TYR A 340 -16.88 13.36 -11.77
N SER A 341 -16.66 14.24 -12.75
CA SER A 341 -17.71 15.05 -13.38
C SER A 341 -18.62 14.30 -14.36
N LYS A 342 -18.37 13.02 -14.60
CA LYS A 342 -19.08 12.18 -15.56
C LYS A 342 -20.12 11.25 -14.90
N PRO A 343 -21.04 10.64 -15.67
CA PRO A 343 -21.97 9.65 -15.14
C PRO A 343 -21.24 8.40 -14.62
N LEU A 344 -21.65 7.90 -13.44
CA LEU A 344 -21.10 6.67 -12.86
C LEU A 344 -21.30 5.48 -13.81
N VAL A 345 -20.26 4.69 -14.01
CA VAL A 345 -20.35 3.45 -14.78
C VAL A 345 -21.07 2.37 -13.97
N SER A 346 -21.90 1.56 -14.63
CA SER A 346 -22.50 0.37 -14.01
C SER A 346 -21.42 -0.70 -13.77
N GLU A 347 -21.49 -1.40 -12.63
CA GLU A 347 -20.59 -2.50 -12.30
C GLU A 347 -20.64 -3.66 -13.32
N GLU A 348 -21.80 -3.87 -13.97
CA GLU A 348 -21.97 -4.88 -15.03
C GLU A 348 -21.01 -4.67 -16.21
N ARG A 349 -20.51 -3.44 -16.37
CA ARG A 349 -19.55 -3.10 -17.43
C ARG A 349 -18.11 -3.47 -17.06
N PHE A 350 -17.86 -3.83 -15.80
CA PHE A 350 -16.59 -4.35 -15.29
C PHE A 350 -16.65 -5.86 -15.06
N VAL A 351 -17.33 -6.57 -15.96
CA VAL A 351 -17.37 -8.04 -15.96
C VAL A 351 -16.56 -8.54 -17.14
N CYS A 352 -15.72 -9.55 -16.90
CA CYS A 352 -14.93 -10.19 -17.94
C CYS A 352 -15.15 -11.71 -17.92
N GLU A 353 -14.93 -12.34 -19.08
CA GLU A 353 -15.01 -13.80 -19.18
C GLU A 353 -13.91 -14.49 -18.36
N ASN A 354 -14.11 -15.78 -18.07
CA ASN A 354 -13.18 -16.55 -17.24
C ASN A 354 -11.81 -16.75 -17.90
N ALA A 355 -11.74 -16.80 -19.23
CA ALA A 355 -10.51 -16.90 -20.01
C ALA A 355 -10.67 -15.99 -21.24
N ILE A 356 -9.69 -15.14 -21.52
CA ILE A 356 -9.75 -14.16 -22.60
C ILE A 356 -8.59 -14.42 -23.55
N THR A 357 -8.89 -14.67 -24.82
CA THR A 357 -7.87 -14.83 -25.86
C THR A 357 -7.19 -13.49 -26.16
N GLN A 358 -6.01 -13.53 -26.78
CA GLN A 358 -5.33 -12.32 -27.19
C GLN A 358 -6.21 -11.45 -28.10
N GLN A 359 -6.87 -12.05 -29.10
CA GLN A 359 -7.75 -11.34 -30.02
C GLN A 359 -8.94 -10.67 -29.31
N ASP A 360 -9.56 -11.36 -28.35
CA ASP A 360 -10.73 -10.84 -27.63
C ASP A 360 -10.35 -9.69 -26.69
N SER A 361 -9.13 -9.71 -26.17
CA SER A 361 -8.65 -8.69 -25.23
C SER A 361 -8.62 -7.27 -25.80
N VAL A 362 -8.54 -7.13 -27.13
CA VAL A 362 -8.69 -5.82 -27.81
C VAL A 362 -10.02 -5.16 -27.43
N THR A 363 -11.11 -5.93 -27.43
CA THR A 363 -12.44 -5.41 -27.10
C THR A 363 -12.48 -4.90 -25.66
N TYR A 364 -11.88 -5.63 -24.72
CA TYR A 364 -11.83 -5.25 -23.30
C TYR A 364 -10.98 -3.99 -23.07
N ILE A 365 -9.84 -3.86 -23.76
CA ILE A 365 -8.97 -2.67 -23.66
C ILE A 365 -9.69 -1.45 -24.28
N THR A 366 -10.34 -1.63 -25.43
CA THR A 366 -11.12 -0.56 -26.08
C THR A 366 -12.32 -0.13 -25.25
N ASP A 367 -13.05 -1.06 -24.64
CA ASP A 367 -14.14 -0.68 -23.73
C ASP A 367 -13.60 0.01 -22.48
N LEU A 368 -12.50 -0.47 -21.89
CA LEU A 368 -11.84 0.19 -20.76
C LEU A 368 -11.46 1.64 -21.10
N LYS A 369 -10.89 1.88 -22.28
CA LYS A 369 -10.59 3.22 -22.77
C LYS A 369 -11.84 4.08 -22.92
N ASN A 370 -12.92 3.53 -23.47
CA ASN A 370 -14.19 4.23 -23.61
C ASN A 370 -14.84 4.57 -22.27
N VAL A 371 -14.82 3.62 -21.32
CA VAL A 371 -15.30 3.80 -19.94
C VAL A 371 -14.51 4.91 -19.26
N LEU A 372 -13.18 4.84 -19.30
CA LEU A 372 -12.34 5.89 -18.73
C LEU A 372 -12.61 7.24 -19.42
N ARG A 373 -12.81 7.34 -20.73
CA ARG A 373 -13.13 8.64 -21.37
C ARG A 373 -14.48 9.23 -20.98
N LYS A 374 -15.51 8.40 -20.81
CA LYS A 374 -16.90 8.86 -20.80
C LYS A 374 -17.58 8.78 -19.44
N ASN A 375 -17.05 7.99 -18.53
CA ASN A 375 -17.70 7.66 -17.27
C ASN A 375 -16.87 8.06 -16.06
N ARG A 376 -17.58 8.27 -14.96
CA ARG A 376 -17.01 8.31 -13.62
C ARG A 376 -16.77 6.88 -13.19
N VAL A 377 -15.55 6.58 -12.78
CA VAL A 377 -15.11 5.23 -12.40
C VAL A 377 -14.53 5.27 -11.00
N VAL A 378 -15.00 4.39 -10.14
CA VAL A 378 -14.40 4.15 -8.82
C VAL A 378 -13.04 3.48 -9.02
N ILE A 379 -11.97 4.06 -8.52
CA ILE A 379 -10.60 3.57 -8.81
C ILE A 379 -10.38 2.17 -8.21
N SER A 380 -10.97 1.85 -7.05
CA SER A 380 -10.89 0.48 -6.50
C SER A 380 -11.65 -0.55 -7.34
N ALA A 381 -12.77 -0.18 -7.95
CA ALA A 381 -13.49 -1.05 -8.88
C ALA A 381 -12.67 -1.28 -10.17
N LEU A 382 -11.95 -0.25 -10.64
CA LEU A 382 -10.99 -0.39 -11.72
C LEU A 382 -9.85 -1.35 -11.35
N ASP A 383 -9.26 -1.23 -10.15
CA ASP A 383 -8.23 -2.16 -9.69
C ASP A 383 -8.73 -3.61 -9.67
N ASN A 384 -9.96 -3.85 -9.20
CA ASN A 384 -10.59 -5.17 -9.23
C ASN A 384 -10.74 -5.69 -10.67
N TYR A 385 -11.29 -4.87 -11.56
CA TYR A 385 -11.47 -5.22 -12.96
C TYR A 385 -10.14 -5.53 -13.66
N LEU A 386 -9.09 -4.75 -13.41
CA LEU A 386 -7.76 -5.00 -13.99
C LEU A 386 -7.15 -6.32 -13.50
N ILE A 387 -7.40 -6.70 -12.24
CA ILE A 387 -6.99 -7.99 -11.69
C ILE A 387 -7.76 -9.12 -12.37
N ASP A 388 -9.07 -9.01 -12.51
CA ASP A 388 -9.91 -10.04 -13.13
C ASP A 388 -9.57 -10.18 -14.61
N LEU A 389 -9.45 -9.06 -15.33
CA LEU A 389 -9.05 -9.00 -16.74
C LEU A 389 -7.69 -9.68 -16.95
N THR A 390 -6.67 -9.30 -16.20
CA THR A 390 -5.33 -9.91 -16.34
C THR A 390 -5.31 -11.38 -15.93
N THR A 391 -6.12 -11.78 -14.95
CA THR A 391 -6.23 -13.19 -14.54
C THR A 391 -6.93 -14.02 -15.62
N ALA A 392 -7.96 -13.48 -16.27
CA ALA A 392 -8.64 -14.11 -17.39
C ALA A 392 -7.71 -14.25 -18.61
N MET A 393 -6.89 -13.23 -18.90
CA MET A 393 -5.82 -13.35 -19.91
C MET A 393 -4.84 -14.48 -19.58
N MET A 394 -4.37 -14.56 -18.32
CA MET A 394 -3.45 -15.61 -17.85
C MET A 394 -4.04 -17.03 -17.85
N ARG A 395 -5.36 -17.18 -17.89
CA ARG A 395 -6.03 -18.48 -17.99
C ARG A 395 -6.15 -18.98 -19.43
N SER A 396 -6.01 -18.10 -20.40
CA SER A 396 -6.03 -18.48 -21.81
C SER A 396 -4.68 -19.04 -22.23
N ASN A 397 -4.71 -20.09 -23.05
CA ASN A 397 -3.52 -20.67 -23.65
C ASN A 397 -3.19 -20.04 -25.02
N ASP A 398 -4.01 -19.08 -25.48
CA ASP A 398 -3.96 -18.50 -26.82
C ASP A 398 -3.16 -17.17 -26.87
N TRP A 399 -2.20 -17.01 -25.97
CA TRP A 399 -1.39 -15.80 -25.86
C TRP A 399 0.06 -16.06 -26.24
N ASP A 400 0.64 -15.13 -26.99
CA ASP A 400 2.10 -14.99 -26.98
C ASP A 400 2.56 -14.54 -25.59
N LEU A 401 3.50 -15.28 -25.00
CA LEU A 401 3.92 -15.04 -23.63
C LEU A 401 4.70 -13.73 -23.46
N GLY A 402 5.38 -13.25 -24.50
CA GLY A 402 6.04 -11.95 -24.52
C GLY A 402 5.04 -10.79 -24.55
N ALA A 403 4.05 -10.89 -25.44
CA ALA A 403 2.94 -9.94 -25.56
C ALA A 403 2.10 -9.90 -24.27
N LEU A 404 1.80 -11.06 -23.69
CA LEU A 404 1.06 -11.16 -22.44
C LEU A 404 1.85 -10.56 -21.26
N ASN A 405 3.17 -10.77 -21.20
CA ASN A 405 4.03 -10.14 -20.20
C ASN A 405 4.01 -8.61 -20.29
N LEU A 406 4.11 -8.03 -21.50
CA LEU A 406 4.01 -6.58 -21.70
C LEU A 406 2.61 -6.07 -21.36
N THR A 407 1.55 -6.74 -21.83
CA THR A 407 0.15 -6.34 -21.61
C THR A 407 -0.21 -6.32 -20.13
N VAL A 408 0.14 -7.38 -19.41
CA VAL A 408 -0.03 -7.45 -17.95
C VAL A 408 0.82 -6.38 -17.26
N GLY A 409 2.04 -6.13 -17.71
CA GLY A 409 2.90 -5.07 -17.19
C GLY A 409 2.30 -3.67 -17.34
N LEU A 410 1.76 -3.35 -18.51
CA LEU A 410 1.17 -2.05 -18.83
C LEU A 410 -0.17 -1.84 -18.13
N LEU A 411 -1.04 -2.86 -18.02
CA LEU A 411 -2.28 -2.75 -17.25
C LEU A 411 -2.02 -2.49 -15.76
N LYS A 412 -0.89 -2.99 -15.23
CA LYS A 412 -0.42 -2.64 -13.89
C LYS A 412 -0.03 -1.17 -13.81
N ASP A 413 0.70 -0.67 -14.80
CA ASP A 413 1.12 0.73 -14.86
C ASP A 413 -0.08 1.68 -15.06
N LEU A 414 -1.14 1.25 -15.76
CA LEU A 414 -2.41 1.97 -15.87
C LEU A 414 -3.04 2.22 -14.48
N SER A 415 -3.11 1.19 -13.64
CA SER A 415 -3.61 1.35 -12.26
C SER A 415 -2.82 2.42 -11.52
N VAL A 416 -1.49 2.40 -11.62
CA VAL A 416 -0.62 3.40 -10.99
C VAL A 416 -0.88 4.81 -11.52
N LEU A 417 -0.96 4.98 -12.84
CA LEU A 417 -1.20 6.28 -13.47
C LEU A 417 -2.55 6.85 -13.07
N VAL A 418 -3.61 6.04 -12.99
CA VAL A 418 -4.94 6.49 -12.54
C VAL A 418 -4.91 6.95 -11.08
N TRP A 419 -4.19 6.23 -10.21
CA TRP A 419 -4.03 6.58 -8.80
C TRP A 419 -3.21 7.87 -8.58
N LEU A 420 -2.16 8.06 -9.39
CA LEU A 420 -1.20 9.17 -9.28
C LEU A 420 -1.48 10.31 -10.25
N ARG A 421 -2.63 10.28 -10.94
CA ARG A 421 -2.98 11.20 -12.02
C ARG A 421 -2.77 12.66 -11.61
N SER A 422 -2.13 13.40 -12.51
CA SER A 422 -2.18 14.86 -12.56
C SER A 422 -2.89 15.28 -13.85
N PRO A 423 -3.47 16.49 -13.92
CA PRO A 423 -4.13 16.98 -15.14
C PRO A 423 -3.23 16.91 -16.39
N GLN A 424 -1.91 17.01 -16.20
CA GLN A 424 -0.91 16.92 -17.27
C GLN A 424 -0.60 15.48 -17.72
N GLN A 425 -1.02 14.47 -16.95
CA GLN A 425 -0.77 13.04 -17.20
C GLN A 425 -2.03 12.26 -17.63
N GLU A 426 -3.17 12.93 -17.81
CA GLU A 426 -4.38 12.27 -18.32
C GLU A 426 -4.18 11.76 -19.75
N GLU A 427 -3.39 12.48 -20.56
CA GLU A 427 -3.05 12.07 -21.92
C GLU A 427 -2.19 10.80 -21.92
N ASP A 428 -1.27 10.66 -20.95
CA ASP A 428 -0.42 9.47 -20.79
C ASP A 428 -1.23 8.19 -20.52
N ILE A 429 -2.36 8.30 -19.82
CA ILE A 429 -3.28 7.18 -19.59
C ILE A 429 -3.88 6.69 -20.91
N PHE A 430 -4.32 7.62 -21.77
CA PHE A 430 -4.91 7.26 -23.05
C PHE A 430 -3.86 6.79 -24.06
N ASN A 431 -2.67 7.39 -24.05
CA ASN A 431 -1.53 6.94 -24.85
C ASN A 431 -1.08 5.52 -24.46
N LEU A 432 -1.12 5.18 -23.17
CA LEU A 432 -0.86 3.83 -22.68
C LEU A 432 -1.92 2.84 -23.16
N LEU A 433 -3.20 3.22 -23.11
CA LEU A 433 -4.30 2.38 -23.63
C LEU A 433 -4.21 2.19 -25.15
N ASP A 434 -3.85 3.24 -25.89
CA ASP A 434 -3.54 3.17 -27.32
C ASP A 434 -2.34 2.24 -27.60
N THR A 435 -1.37 2.21 -26.69
CA THR A 435 -0.21 1.30 -26.76
C THR A 435 -0.61 -0.15 -26.49
N LEU A 436 -1.45 -0.38 -25.48
CA LEU A 436 -2.04 -1.68 -25.16
C LEU A 436 -2.85 -2.24 -26.34
N GLU A 437 -3.73 -1.45 -26.95
CA GLU A 437 -4.53 -1.88 -28.11
C GLU A 437 -3.65 -2.33 -29.29
N GLU A 438 -2.54 -1.64 -29.53
CA GLU A 438 -1.63 -1.95 -30.62
C GLU A 438 -0.83 -3.24 -30.37
N ILE A 439 -0.26 -3.40 -29.16
CA ILE A 439 0.49 -4.60 -28.75
C ILE A 439 -0.35 -5.84 -28.94
N VAL A 440 -1.60 -5.80 -28.48
CA VAL A 440 -2.50 -6.94 -28.56
C VAL A 440 -2.89 -7.26 -30.01
N ARG A 441 -3.05 -6.25 -30.87
CA ARG A 441 -3.46 -6.43 -32.27
C ARG A 441 -2.34 -6.93 -33.19
N ASN A 442 -1.06 -6.77 -32.81
CA ASN A 442 0.06 -6.90 -33.72
C ASN A 442 1.14 -7.87 -33.21
N ASP A 443 0.81 -9.17 -33.19
CA ASP A 443 1.68 -10.25 -32.70
C ASP A 443 3.05 -10.31 -33.39
N GLU A 444 3.09 -10.06 -34.71
CA GLU A 444 4.33 -10.17 -35.49
C GLU A 444 5.41 -9.14 -35.09
N SER A 445 5.02 -8.07 -34.40
CA SER A 445 5.91 -6.96 -34.03
C SER A 445 6.67 -7.18 -32.71
N ILE A 446 6.26 -8.13 -31.88
CA ILE A 446 6.84 -8.36 -30.55
C ILE A 446 7.87 -9.49 -30.59
N SER A 447 7.62 -10.53 -31.39
CA SER A 447 8.46 -11.73 -31.41
C SER A 447 9.66 -11.65 -32.38
N LYS A 448 9.88 -10.55 -33.11
CA LYS A 448 10.85 -10.48 -34.24
C LYS A 448 11.64 -9.17 -34.42
N VAL A 449 11.57 -8.22 -33.48
CA VAL A 449 12.10 -6.85 -33.71
C VAL A 449 13.40 -6.54 -32.93
N GLY A 450 13.82 -7.41 -32.01
CA GLY A 450 15.08 -7.24 -31.26
C GLY A 450 15.60 -8.55 -30.68
N GLU A 451 16.79 -8.52 -30.05
CA GLU A 451 17.43 -9.68 -29.42
C GLU A 451 17.04 -9.79 -27.93
N GLY A 452 16.62 -10.99 -27.49
CA GLY A 452 16.25 -11.29 -26.10
C GLY A 452 14.76 -11.15 -25.76
N TRP A 453 14.44 -11.21 -24.46
CA TRP A 453 13.06 -11.20 -23.96
C TRP A 453 12.49 -9.77 -23.86
N PRO A 454 11.23 -9.50 -24.27
CA PRO A 454 10.63 -8.17 -24.15
C PRO A 454 10.36 -7.81 -22.69
N ILE A 455 10.96 -6.72 -22.22
CA ILE A 455 10.89 -6.30 -20.81
C ILE A 455 10.25 -4.93 -20.61
N GLY A 456 10.14 -4.08 -21.62
CA GLY A 456 9.59 -2.73 -21.42
C GLY A 456 9.25 -2.01 -22.72
N ILE A 457 8.70 -0.80 -22.59
CA ILE A 457 8.29 0.01 -23.74
C ILE A 457 8.74 1.45 -23.58
N ILE A 458 9.27 2.01 -24.66
CA ILE A 458 9.59 3.43 -24.77
C ILE A 458 8.65 4.04 -25.81
N VAL A 459 7.99 5.13 -25.45
CA VAL A 459 7.04 5.85 -26.30
C VAL A 459 7.58 7.23 -26.60
N GLU A 460 7.69 7.58 -27.88
CA GLU A 460 8.02 8.93 -28.32
C GLU A 460 6.80 9.85 -28.16
N ASP A 461 6.94 10.91 -27.38
CA ASP A 461 5.91 11.91 -27.14
C ASP A 461 5.79 12.87 -28.34
N LYS A 462 5.11 12.40 -29.40
CA LYS A 462 4.71 13.18 -30.58
C LYS A 462 3.25 12.90 -30.94
N LYS A 463 2.63 13.79 -31.75
CA LYS A 463 1.25 13.65 -32.29
C LYS A 463 0.93 12.28 -32.92
N LYS A 464 1.95 11.49 -33.26
CA LYS A 464 1.87 10.06 -33.57
C LYS A 464 2.96 9.37 -32.75
N PRO A 465 2.64 8.67 -31.66
CA PRO A 465 3.64 8.05 -30.82
C PRO A 465 4.35 6.94 -31.61
N VAL A 466 5.66 7.12 -31.83
CA VAL A 466 6.53 6.04 -32.30
C VAL A 466 6.94 5.25 -31.06
N LYS A 467 6.96 3.92 -31.16
CA LYS A 467 7.09 3.02 -30.01
C LYS A 467 8.28 2.09 -30.23
N ALA A 468 9.08 1.88 -29.18
CA ALA A 468 10.15 0.89 -29.17
C ALA A 468 9.92 -0.09 -28.02
N ILE A 469 9.98 -1.39 -28.33
CA ILE A 469 10.01 -2.44 -27.33
C ILE A 469 11.45 -2.62 -26.89
N VAL A 470 11.67 -2.67 -25.58
CA VAL A 470 13.00 -2.90 -24.99
C VAL A 470 13.13 -4.38 -24.68
N TYR A 471 14.16 -4.99 -25.26
CA TYR A 471 14.48 -6.40 -25.10
C TYR A 471 15.70 -6.59 -24.18
N SER A 472 15.81 -7.75 -23.56
CA SER A 472 16.98 -8.09 -22.75
C SER A 472 17.30 -9.57 -22.75
N THR A 473 18.59 -9.87 -22.93
CA THR A 473 19.20 -11.19 -22.76
C THR A 473 19.68 -11.44 -21.32
N ASN A 474 19.53 -10.46 -20.41
CA ASN A 474 20.01 -10.60 -19.03
C ASN A 474 18.92 -11.19 -18.14
N LEU A 475 19.10 -12.43 -17.67
CA LEU A 475 18.17 -13.11 -16.76
C LEU A 475 17.93 -12.39 -15.44
N ASN A 476 18.85 -11.52 -15.01
CA ASN A 476 18.71 -10.73 -13.79
C ASN A 476 17.70 -9.59 -13.90
N HIS A 477 17.27 -9.22 -15.12
CA HIS A 477 16.20 -8.23 -15.28
C HIS A 477 14.87 -8.83 -14.80
N PRO A 478 13.91 -8.02 -14.31
CA PRO A 478 12.53 -8.45 -14.17
C PRO A 478 11.93 -8.88 -15.52
N ALA A 479 10.88 -9.70 -15.50
CA ALA A 479 10.13 -10.05 -16.71
C ALA A 479 9.52 -8.78 -17.37
N TYR A 480 9.11 -7.80 -16.55
CA TYR A 480 8.67 -6.48 -17.00
C TYR A 480 9.26 -5.37 -16.13
N ILE A 481 9.82 -4.34 -16.77
CA ILE A 481 10.51 -3.22 -16.11
C ILE A 481 9.74 -1.90 -16.15
N GLY A 482 8.74 -1.74 -17.03
CA GLY A 482 7.91 -0.52 -17.09
C GLY A 482 7.75 0.06 -18.50
N HIS A 483 7.09 1.21 -18.56
CA HIS A 483 7.01 2.05 -19.73
C HIS A 483 7.55 3.47 -19.46
N GLN A 484 8.09 4.14 -20.48
CA GLN A 484 8.55 5.53 -20.37
C GLN A 484 8.18 6.35 -21.60
N TYR A 485 7.79 7.60 -21.38
CA TYR A 485 7.61 8.61 -22.43
C TYR A 485 8.89 9.44 -22.60
N LEU A 486 9.32 9.62 -23.85
CA LEU A 486 10.46 10.44 -24.22
C LEU A 486 10.02 11.68 -24.98
N ARG A 487 10.63 12.81 -24.64
CA ARG A 487 10.46 14.08 -25.37
C ARG A 487 11.36 14.20 -26.60
N THR A 488 12.34 13.31 -26.72
CA THR A 488 13.31 13.25 -27.83
C THR A 488 12.92 12.17 -28.82
N SER A 489 13.44 12.28 -30.05
CA SER A 489 13.19 11.30 -31.11
C SER A 489 13.78 9.93 -30.75
N LEU A 490 13.01 8.84 -30.92
CA LEU A 490 13.53 7.48 -30.68
C LEU A 490 14.79 7.19 -31.49
N ALA A 491 14.85 7.69 -32.72
CA ALA A 491 16.01 7.56 -33.60
C ALA A 491 17.31 8.19 -33.06
N ASN A 492 17.22 9.05 -32.04
CA ASN A 492 18.36 9.74 -31.44
C ASN A 492 18.67 9.26 -30.02
N LEU A 493 18.06 8.15 -29.59
CA LEU A 493 18.33 7.59 -28.27
C LEU A 493 19.80 7.17 -28.17
N SER A 494 20.48 7.71 -27.17
CA SER A 494 21.80 7.23 -26.77
C SER A 494 21.70 5.97 -25.91
N ASP A 495 22.74 5.13 -25.95
CA ASP A 495 22.83 3.95 -25.07
C ASP A 495 22.66 4.32 -23.59
N LYS A 496 23.15 5.51 -23.20
CA LYS A 496 23.00 6.06 -21.84
C LYS A 496 21.54 6.29 -21.46
N GLU A 497 20.72 6.82 -22.37
CA GLU A 497 19.28 7.04 -22.10
C GLU A 497 18.51 5.72 -21.99
N ILE A 498 18.91 4.69 -22.76
CA ILE A 498 18.36 3.34 -22.63
C ILE A 498 18.79 2.71 -21.30
N GLU A 499 20.06 2.82 -20.93
CA GLU A 499 20.56 2.38 -19.62
C GLU A 499 19.85 3.10 -18.46
N GLU A 500 19.60 4.40 -18.60
CA GLU A 500 18.82 5.19 -17.64
C GLU A 500 17.37 4.71 -17.54
N PHE A 501 16.70 4.38 -18.66
CA PHE A 501 15.38 3.74 -18.63
C PHE A 501 15.41 2.38 -17.93
N LEU A 502 16.39 1.53 -18.25
CA LEU A 502 16.56 0.21 -17.62
C LEU A 502 16.78 0.36 -16.11
N ALA A 503 17.55 1.35 -15.68
CA ALA A 503 17.79 1.66 -14.27
C ALA A 503 16.55 2.25 -13.59
N PHE A 504 15.88 3.21 -14.24
CA PHE A 504 14.71 3.91 -13.72
C PHE A 504 13.48 2.98 -13.62
N GLY A 505 13.19 2.19 -14.66
CA GLY A 505 12.09 1.23 -14.65
C GLY A 505 12.22 0.20 -13.52
N ARG A 506 13.43 -0.28 -13.24
CA ARG A 506 13.72 -1.11 -12.06
C ARG A 506 13.37 -0.40 -10.75
N ASN A 507 13.67 0.89 -10.65
CA ASN A 507 13.45 1.70 -9.44
C ASN A 507 11.98 2.14 -9.25
N VAL A 508 11.22 2.29 -10.34
CA VAL A 508 9.80 2.71 -10.34
C VAL A 508 8.84 1.53 -10.16
N GLN A 509 9.32 0.34 -9.80
CA GLN A 509 8.50 -0.77 -9.26
C GLN A 509 7.87 -0.44 -7.88
N LEU A 510 7.36 0.79 -7.71
CA LEU A 510 6.49 1.25 -6.63
C LEU A 510 5.11 0.57 -6.66
N CYS A 511 4.80 -0.32 -7.60
CA CYS A 511 3.66 -1.22 -7.52
C CYS A 511 4.03 -2.58 -8.12
N TYR A 512 4.23 -3.59 -7.28
CA TYR A 512 4.17 -4.99 -7.71
C TYR A 512 2.70 -5.37 -7.91
N TRP A 513 2.44 -6.33 -8.80
CA TRP A 513 1.13 -7.00 -8.84
C TRP A 513 0.72 -7.52 -7.46
N SER A 514 1.68 -8.02 -6.67
CA SER A 514 1.48 -8.40 -5.27
C SER A 514 0.98 -7.28 -4.35
N ARG A 515 1.07 -6.00 -4.75
CA ARG A 515 0.46 -4.85 -4.05
C ARG A 515 -0.98 -4.63 -4.48
N ILE A 516 -1.28 -4.67 -5.79
CA ILE A 516 -2.65 -4.57 -6.31
C ILE A 516 -3.50 -5.77 -5.82
N GLU A 517 -2.96 -6.98 -5.92
CA GLU A 517 -3.60 -8.22 -5.46
C GLU A 517 -3.93 -8.23 -3.96
N LYS A 518 -3.15 -7.51 -3.14
CA LYS A 518 -3.44 -7.39 -1.70
C LYS A 518 -4.56 -6.38 -1.41
N ARG A 519 -4.83 -5.41 -2.29
CA ARG A 519 -5.94 -4.46 -2.15
C ARG A 519 -7.27 -5.09 -2.54
N VAL A 520 -7.26 -5.96 -3.54
CA VAL A 520 -8.45 -6.51 -4.22
C VAL A 520 -9.04 -7.75 -3.53
N GLY A 521 -8.54 -8.17 -2.36
CA GLY A 521 -9.10 -9.35 -1.69
C GLY A 521 -8.95 -10.63 -2.52
N VAL A 522 -7.86 -10.73 -3.30
CA VAL A 522 -7.63 -11.83 -4.23
C VAL A 522 -7.68 -13.18 -3.51
N ASP A 523 -8.59 -14.03 -3.97
CA ASP A 523 -8.84 -15.34 -3.41
C ASP A 523 -7.69 -16.33 -3.70
N ARG A 524 -7.80 -17.56 -3.17
CA ARG A 524 -6.79 -18.59 -3.41
C ARG A 524 -6.73 -19.05 -4.86
N SER A 525 -7.85 -18.98 -5.59
CA SER A 525 -7.94 -19.48 -6.96
C SER A 525 -7.18 -18.57 -7.93
N ILE A 526 -7.39 -17.27 -7.83
CA ILE A 526 -6.70 -16.24 -8.62
C ILE A 526 -5.21 -16.23 -8.25
N LYS A 527 -4.85 -16.29 -6.97
CA LYS A 527 -3.43 -16.38 -6.54
C LYS A 527 -2.69 -17.55 -7.18
N LYS A 528 -3.36 -18.72 -7.26
CA LYS A 528 -2.76 -19.92 -7.85
C LYS A 528 -2.47 -19.72 -9.35
N VAL A 529 -3.46 -19.27 -10.12
CA VAL A 529 -3.32 -18.99 -11.56
C VAL A 529 -2.15 -18.05 -11.82
N ARG A 530 -2.10 -16.93 -11.09
CA ARG A 530 -1.08 -15.90 -11.28
C ARG A 530 0.31 -16.41 -10.87
N SER A 531 0.41 -17.19 -9.79
CA SER A 531 1.68 -17.81 -9.38
C SER A 531 2.19 -18.81 -10.43
N GLU A 532 1.31 -19.62 -11.01
CA GLU A 532 1.63 -20.55 -12.10
C GLU A 532 2.10 -19.79 -13.34
N PHE A 533 1.37 -18.75 -13.74
CA PHE A 533 1.76 -17.88 -14.85
C PHE A 533 3.17 -17.28 -14.69
N TRP A 534 3.49 -16.69 -13.53
CA TRP A 534 4.82 -16.11 -13.31
C TRP A 534 5.94 -17.14 -13.37
N LYS A 535 5.67 -18.38 -12.95
CA LYS A 535 6.62 -19.49 -13.12
C LYS A 535 6.80 -19.84 -14.60
N THR A 536 5.72 -19.90 -15.36
CA THR A 536 5.75 -20.15 -16.81
C THR A 536 6.56 -19.08 -17.54
N ILE A 537 6.29 -17.79 -17.30
CA ILE A 537 7.07 -16.68 -17.87
C ILE A 537 8.55 -16.78 -17.51
N SER A 538 8.88 -17.08 -16.26
CA SER A 538 10.27 -17.22 -15.83
C SER A 538 10.98 -18.40 -16.51
N SER A 539 10.28 -19.51 -16.71
CA SER A 539 10.81 -20.67 -17.40
C SER A 539 11.02 -20.38 -18.89
N GLU A 540 10.00 -19.82 -19.56
CA GLU A 540 10.05 -19.54 -20.99
C GLU A 540 11.15 -18.53 -21.32
N ARG A 541 11.26 -17.47 -20.52
CA ARG A 541 12.34 -16.49 -20.65
C ARG A 541 13.72 -17.12 -20.50
N SER A 542 13.88 -18.03 -19.54
CA SER A 542 15.14 -18.74 -19.33
C SER A 542 15.50 -19.60 -20.54
N ASN A 543 14.52 -20.30 -21.10
CA ASN A 543 14.70 -21.11 -22.30
C ASN A 543 15.07 -20.25 -23.51
N PHE A 544 14.33 -19.16 -23.75
CA PHE A 544 14.54 -18.23 -24.86
C PHE A 544 15.96 -17.66 -24.86
N ILE A 545 16.40 -17.12 -23.71
CA ILE A 545 17.73 -16.52 -23.56
C ILE A 545 18.84 -17.56 -23.65
N THR A 546 18.62 -18.79 -23.18
CA THR A 546 19.64 -19.85 -23.27
C THR A 546 19.78 -20.39 -24.70
N ALA A 547 18.68 -20.44 -25.45
CA ALA A 547 18.67 -20.89 -26.85
C ALA A 547 19.36 -19.91 -27.81
N GLU A 548 19.34 -18.60 -27.53
CA GLU A 548 20.05 -17.59 -28.34
C GLU A 548 21.55 -17.49 -28.03
N ASN A 549 22.02 -18.06 -26.92
CA ASN A 549 23.44 -18.09 -26.52
C ASN A 549 24.18 -19.38 -26.93
N LEU A 550 23.51 -20.27 -27.66
CA LEU A 550 24.04 -21.50 -28.27
C LEU A 550 24.08 -21.34 -29.80
#